data_AF-A0A5J9WCH2-F1
#
_entry.id   AF-A0A5J9WCH2-F1
#
_cell.length_a   1.000
_cell.length_b   1.000
_cell.length_c   1.000
_cell.angle_alpha   90.00
_cell.angle_beta   90.00
_cell.angle_gamma   90.00
#
_symmetry.space_group_name_H-M   'P 1'
#
loop_
_entity.id
_entity.type
_entity.pdbx_description
1 polymer ?
#
loop_
_entity_poly.entity_id
_entity_poly.type
_entity_poly.pdbx_seq_one_letter_code
_entity_poly.pdbx_strand_id
1 'polypeptide(L)'
;EQLINLLDTFTRVQAQRPKRPTGRTATSSNARKKGEEIESGDAATPLPPHSIHRFRNAGDAMMKLDMSALETQFGAPAGEDGGLLFDVDGAAMPAMEFPNCPDFDRFQAKTKDMVKNKRGTTTLAFIFDKGVIVAADSRASMGGYISSQTVRKIIEINPYMLGTMAGGAADCQFWHRNLGTKCRLHELANKRRISVTGASKLLANILYSYRGMGLSIGTMIAGWDEKGPGLYYVDSEGARLKGNRFSVGSGSLYAYSVLDEGYRFKMSVEEAGELARRAIYHATFRDGASGGCVSVYHVGPDGWKKLSGDDVGELHYQYYPVQKTPVEQEMTDASTS
;
A
#
# COMPACT_ATOMS: atom_id res chain seq x y z
N GLU A 1 24.40 -14.14 -0.85
CA GLU A 1 24.21 -15.57 -0.50
C GLU A 1 23.55 -15.80 0.87
N GLN A 2 23.87 -15.04 1.92
CA GLN A 2 23.22 -15.20 3.24
C GLN A 2 21.70 -14.90 3.27
N LEU A 3 21.19 -14.03 2.39
CA LEU A 3 19.75 -13.73 2.30
C LEU A 3 18.93 -14.88 1.69
N ILE A 4 19.55 -15.72 0.86
CA ILE A 4 18.89 -16.83 0.16
C ILE A 4 18.64 -17.98 1.14
N ASN A 5 19.59 -18.24 2.06
CA ASN A 5 19.43 -19.26 3.10
C ASN A 5 18.35 -18.90 4.14
N LEU A 6 18.12 -17.61 4.40
CA LEU A 6 17.08 -17.17 5.32
C LEU A 6 15.68 -17.39 4.73
N LEU A 7 15.52 -17.18 3.43
CA LEU A 7 14.28 -17.43 2.70
C LEU A 7 13.97 -18.93 2.60
N ASP A 8 14.97 -19.78 2.34
CA ASP A 8 14.75 -21.24 2.21
C ASP A 8 14.34 -21.90 3.55
N THR A 9 14.86 -21.36 4.67
CA THR A 9 14.50 -21.80 6.03
C THR A 9 13.05 -21.46 6.37
N PHE A 10 12.55 -20.29 5.95
CA PHE A 10 11.16 -19.88 6.16
C PHE A 10 10.17 -20.76 5.35
N THR A 11 10.55 -21.18 4.15
CA THR A 11 9.71 -22.05 3.30
C THR A 11 9.57 -23.46 3.88
N ARG A 12 10.62 -23.99 4.52
CA ARG A 12 10.60 -25.34 5.14
C ARG A 12 9.73 -25.41 6.39
N VAL A 13 9.66 -24.33 7.18
CA VAL A 13 8.84 -24.28 8.40
C VAL A 13 7.34 -24.27 8.10
N GLN A 14 6.90 -23.72 6.96
CA GLN A 14 5.49 -23.77 6.57
C GLN A 14 5.03 -25.11 5.98
N ALA A 15 5.95 -25.93 5.45
CA ALA A 15 5.63 -27.24 4.87
C ALA A 15 5.34 -28.34 5.92
N GLN A 16 5.62 -28.09 7.20
CA GLN A 16 5.51 -29.07 8.29
C GLN A 16 4.22 -28.98 9.14
N ARG A 17 3.12 -28.41 8.62
CA ARG A 17 1.82 -28.48 9.30
C ARG A 17 1.12 -29.83 9.01
N PRO A 18 0.59 -30.53 10.03
CA PRO A 18 -0.03 -31.85 9.82
C PRO A 18 -1.34 -31.74 9.03
N LYS A 19 -1.49 -32.59 8.01
CA LYS A 19 -2.73 -32.76 7.23
C LYS A 19 -3.83 -33.35 8.13
N ARG A 20 -5.03 -32.74 8.14
CA ARG A 20 -6.23 -33.32 8.75
C ARG A 20 -6.65 -34.60 7.99
N PRO A 21 -7.10 -35.67 8.67
CA PRO A 21 -7.55 -36.88 8.00
C PRO A 21 -8.93 -36.66 7.37
N THR A 22 -9.07 -37.02 6.09
CA THR A 22 -10.36 -37.12 5.39
C THR A 22 -10.82 -38.57 5.47
N GLY A 23 -11.76 -38.85 6.38
CA GLY A 23 -12.42 -40.15 6.46
C GLY A 23 -13.46 -40.29 5.35
N ARG A 24 -13.16 -41.12 4.35
CA ARG A 24 -14.15 -41.76 3.47
C ARG A 24 -14.46 -43.13 4.06
N THR A 25 -15.71 -43.38 4.41
CA THR A 25 -16.27 -44.74 4.45
C THR A 25 -17.54 -44.75 3.62
N ALA A 26 -17.48 -45.55 2.55
CA ALA A 26 -18.65 -45.98 1.82
C ALA A 26 -19.36 -47.06 2.64
N THR A 27 -20.69 -47.05 2.67
CA THR A 27 -21.49 -48.29 2.67
C THR A 27 -22.91 -47.97 2.21
N SER A 28 -23.41 -48.89 1.41
CA SER A 28 -24.69 -48.95 0.72
C SER A 28 -25.89 -49.10 1.64
N SER A 29 -27.07 -48.62 1.22
CA SER A 29 -28.19 -49.48 0.78
C SER A 29 -29.52 -48.74 0.66
N ASN A 30 -30.37 -49.30 -0.20
CA ASN A 30 -31.71 -48.87 -0.64
C ASN A 30 -32.75 -48.64 0.48
N ALA A 31 -33.69 -47.72 0.24
CA ALA A 31 -35.16 -47.89 0.25
C ALA A 31 -35.86 -46.52 0.48
N ARG A 32 -36.57 -45.94 -0.49
CA ARG A 32 -38.01 -46.09 -0.82
C ARG A 32 -39.00 -45.44 0.18
N LYS A 33 -39.66 -44.36 -0.33
CA LYS A 33 -41.08 -43.94 -0.18
C LYS A 33 -41.59 -43.19 1.08
N LYS A 34 -42.38 -42.12 0.76
CA LYS A 34 -43.47 -41.42 1.51
C LYS A 34 -43.01 -40.61 2.75
N GLY A 35 -43.43 -39.38 3.03
CA GLY A 35 -44.61 -38.61 2.63
C GLY A 35 -45.66 -38.66 3.73
N GLU A 36 -45.60 -37.77 4.73
CA GLU A 36 -46.73 -37.29 5.56
C GLU A 36 -46.29 -36.19 6.55
N GLU A 37 -47.12 -35.15 6.64
CA GLU A 37 -47.12 -34.09 7.67
C GLU A 37 -47.86 -34.58 8.93
N ILE A 38 -47.61 -33.91 10.08
CA ILE A 38 -48.59 -33.40 11.09
C ILE A 38 -48.10 -33.51 12.56
N GLU A 39 -48.09 -32.32 13.19
CA GLU A 39 -48.33 -31.93 14.61
C GLU A 39 -47.38 -32.20 15.80
N SER A 40 -46.95 -31.05 16.36
CA SER A 40 -47.01 -30.57 17.76
C SER A 40 -46.73 -31.48 18.96
N GLY A 41 -45.82 -31.04 19.84
CA GLY A 41 -45.79 -31.44 21.24
C GLY A 41 -44.47 -31.16 21.95
N ASP A 42 -44.42 -30.04 22.68
CA ASP A 42 -43.65 -29.70 23.88
C ASP A 42 -42.49 -30.60 24.38
N ALA A 43 -41.30 -29.99 24.53
CA ALA A 43 -40.48 -29.96 25.76
C ALA A 43 -39.03 -29.54 25.44
N ALA A 44 -38.77 -28.24 25.48
CA ALA A 44 -37.41 -27.71 25.41
C ALA A 44 -36.67 -27.98 26.74
N THR A 45 -35.80 -28.99 26.73
CA THR A 45 -34.81 -29.23 27.81
C THR A 45 -33.46 -28.73 27.30
N PRO A 46 -32.76 -27.80 27.99
CA PRO A 46 -31.52 -27.25 27.47
C PRO A 46 -30.37 -28.26 27.59
N LEU A 47 -29.72 -28.55 26.46
CA LEU A 47 -28.49 -29.33 26.39
C LEU A 47 -27.34 -28.57 27.08
N PRO A 48 -26.44 -29.27 27.80
CA PRO A 48 -25.32 -28.64 28.50
C PRO A 48 -24.29 -28.10 27.51
N PRO A 49 -23.64 -26.96 27.79
CA PRO A 49 -22.58 -26.45 26.92
C PRO A 49 -21.39 -27.41 26.95
N HIS A 50 -20.98 -27.83 25.75
CA HIS A 50 -19.78 -28.64 25.54
C HIS A 50 -18.58 -28.02 26.27
N SER A 51 -17.96 -28.87 27.08
CA SER A 51 -16.76 -28.62 27.87
C SER A 51 -15.64 -27.99 27.04
N ILE A 52 -15.43 -26.69 27.24
CA ILE A 52 -14.14 -26.05 26.98
C ILE A 52 -13.14 -26.75 27.90
N HIS A 53 -12.17 -27.46 27.31
CA HIS A 53 -11.02 -27.93 28.06
C HIS A 53 -10.32 -26.72 28.70
N ARG A 54 -10.60 -26.48 29.98
CA ARG A 54 -9.76 -25.69 30.88
C ARG A 54 -8.39 -26.38 30.89
N PHE A 55 -7.47 -25.88 30.08
CA PHE A 55 -6.06 -26.09 30.37
C PHE A 55 -5.77 -25.39 31.70
N ARG A 56 -5.45 -26.22 32.70
CA ARG A 56 -4.89 -25.81 34.00
C ARG A 56 -3.75 -24.82 33.76
N ASN A 57 -3.75 -23.73 34.53
CA ASN A 57 -2.59 -22.85 34.71
C ASN A 57 -1.36 -23.70 35.04
N ALA A 58 -0.47 -23.86 34.07
CA ALA A 58 0.93 -24.12 34.31
C ALA A 58 1.59 -22.74 34.45
N GLY A 59 2.14 -22.47 35.63
CA GLY A 59 2.76 -21.19 35.95
C GLY A 59 3.88 -20.81 34.99
N ASP A 60 3.98 -19.51 34.75
CA ASP A 60 5.23 -18.77 34.58
C ASP A 60 6.38 -19.50 33.88
N ALA A 61 6.33 -19.53 32.55
CA ALA A 61 7.50 -19.71 31.71
C ALA A 61 7.70 -18.45 30.87
N MET A 62 8.09 -17.36 31.54
CA MET A 62 8.68 -16.20 30.91
C MET A 62 9.96 -16.67 30.18
N MET A 63 10.02 -16.56 28.86
CA MET A 63 11.28 -16.66 28.12
C MET A 63 12.19 -15.54 28.64
N LYS A 64 13.05 -15.87 29.60
CA LYS A 64 14.12 -14.98 30.05
C LYS A 64 15.04 -14.74 28.87
N LEU A 65 15.02 -13.52 28.34
CA LEU A 65 16.10 -13.04 27.49
C LEU A 65 17.39 -13.11 28.32
N ASP A 66 18.35 -13.90 27.83
CA ASP A 66 19.68 -13.98 28.40
C ASP A 66 20.42 -12.67 28.09
N MET A 67 20.66 -11.87 29.14
CA MET A 67 21.33 -10.57 29.08
C MET A 67 22.83 -10.66 29.41
N SER A 68 23.40 -11.87 29.49
CA SER A 68 24.80 -12.11 29.85
C SER A 68 25.81 -11.35 28.98
N ALA A 69 25.46 -11.00 27.74
CA ALA A 69 26.30 -10.21 26.84
C ALA A 69 26.40 -8.71 27.22
N LEU A 70 25.49 -8.19 28.04
CA LEU A 70 25.49 -6.78 28.46
C LEU A 70 26.28 -6.58 29.77
N GLU A 71 26.40 -7.63 30.60
CA GLU A 71 27.16 -7.58 31.86
C GLU A 71 28.68 -7.55 31.64
N THR A 72 29.18 -7.95 30.47
CA THR A 72 30.62 -8.09 30.23
C THR A 72 31.35 -6.79 29.81
N GLN A 73 30.68 -5.63 29.77
CA GLN A 73 31.30 -4.37 29.33
C GLN A 73 31.39 -3.25 30.37
N PHE A 74 31.01 -3.48 31.63
CA PHE A 74 31.14 -2.46 32.69
C PHE A 74 31.77 -2.93 34.01
N GLY A 75 32.45 -4.09 34.01
CA GLY A 75 33.27 -4.54 35.13
C GLY A 75 34.75 -4.33 34.84
N ALA A 76 35.39 -3.38 35.51
CA ALA A 76 36.86 -3.28 35.51
C ALA A 76 37.47 -4.60 36.02
N PRO A 77 38.49 -5.17 35.36
CA PRO A 77 39.22 -6.30 35.93
C PRO A 77 40.09 -5.79 37.08
N ALA A 78 39.80 -6.24 38.30
CA ALA A 78 40.75 -6.15 39.40
C ALA A 78 41.83 -7.20 39.15
N GLY A 79 42.95 -6.77 38.55
CA GLY A 79 44.17 -7.55 38.38
C GLY A 79 45.33 -6.77 38.99
N GLU A 80 46.07 -7.43 39.87
CA GLU A 80 47.33 -6.97 40.44
C GLU A 80 48.32 -6.59 39.31
N ASP A 81 49.18 -5.61 39.58
CA ASP A 81 50.17 -4.99 38.66
C ASP A 81 49.68 -3.75 37.89
N GLY A 82 49.58 -2.65 38.64
CA GLY A 82 49.20 -1.32 38.16
C GLY A 82 50.26 -0.63 37.33
N GLY A 83 49.99 -0.50 36.04
CA GLY A 83 50.65 0.45 35.16
C GLY A 83 49.82 0.68 33.89
N LEU A 84 49.02 1.75 33.87
CA LEU A 84 48.97 2.78 32.81
C LEU A 84 47.71 3.68 32.94
N LEU A 85 48.00 4.97 33.18
CA LEU A 85 47.52 6.14 32.43
C LEU A 85 46.01 6.25 32.18
N PHE A 86 45.27 6.78 33.15
CA PHE A 86 44.37 7.95 33.00
C PHE A 86 43.73 8.22 34.36
N ASP A 87 44.37 9.08 35.17
CA ASP A 87 43.69 9.77 36.27
C ASP A 87 42.68 10.74 35.66
N VAL A 88 41.40 10.39 35.70
CA VAL A 88 40.29 11.34 35.54
C VAL A 88 39.37 11.16 36.73
N ASP A 89 39.38 12.18 37.57
CA ASP A 89 38.61 12.32 38.80
C ASP A 89 37.16 11.84 38.70
N GLY A 90 36.77 10.93 39.59
CA GLY A 90 35.57 11.04 40.44
C GLY A 90 34.18 11.29 39.84
N ALA A 91 33.99 11.25 38.52
CA ALA A 91 32.68 11.40 37.89
C ALA A 91 32.14 10.03 37.49
N ALA A 92 31.24 9.48 38.30
CA ALA A 92 30.41 8.35 37.89
C ALA A 92 29.75 8.70 36.55
N MET A 93 30.11 7.95 35.49
CA MET A 93 29.42 8.03 34.21
C MET A 93 27.92 7.85 34.50
N PRO A 94 27.03 8.76 34.05
CA PRO A 94 25.61 8.60 34.30
C PRO A 94 25.21 7.27 33.65
N ALA A 95 24.81 6.31 34.49
CA ALA A 95 24.28 5.05 34.02
C ALA A 95 23.15 5.37 33.06
N MET A 96 23.28 4.93 31.81
CA MET A 96 22.25 5.13 30.80
C MET A 96 21.03 4.34 31.25
N GLU A 97 20.10 4.99 31.94
CA GLU A 97 18.82 4.38 32.31
C GLU A 97 18.07 4.09 31.02
N PHE A 98 18.01 2.80 30.65
CA PHE A 98 17.16 2.39 29.56
C PHE A 98 15.72 2.74 29.93
N PRO A 99 14.99 3.46 29.06
CA PRO A 99 13.61 3.83 29.35
C PRO A 99 12.78 2.56 29.53
N ASN A 100 12.48 2.24 30.79
CA ASN A 100 11.63 1.11 31.11
C ASN A 100 10.22 1.46 30.65
N CYS A 101 9.65 0.65 29.77
CA CYS A 101 8.30 0.87 29.28
C CYS A 101 7.35 -0.02 30.11
N PRO A 102 6.72 0.50 31.18
CA PRO A 102 5.93 -0.31 32.09
C PRO A 102 4.69 -0.93 31.42
N ASP A 103 4.26 -0.36 30.29
CA ASP A 103 3.14 -0.84 29.49
C ASP A 103 3.55 -0.88 28.01
N PHE A 104 4.13 -2.01 27.62
CA PHE A 104 4.59 -2.26 26.26
C PHE A 104 3.45 -2.19 25.24
N ASP A 105 2.25 -2.66 25.60
CA ASP A 105 1.09 -2.68 24.70
C ASP A 105 0.60 -1.27 24.40
N ARG A 106 0.52 -0.41 25.42
CA ARG A 106 0.18 1.01 25.23
C ARG A 106 1.25 1.76 24.45
N PHE A 107 2.52 1.48 24.72
CA PHE A 107 3.61 2.05 23.93
C PHE A 107 3.55 1.59 22.48
N GLN A 108 3.30 0.31 22.23
CA GLN A 108 3.17 -0.27 20.89
C GLN A 108 1.97 0.32 20.14
N ALA A 109 0.82 0.51 20.81
CA ALA A 109 -0.35 1.16 20.23
C ALA A 109 -0.03 2.62 19.87
N LYS A 110 0.63 3.36 20.78
CA LYS A 110 1.02 4.75 20.56
C LYS A 110 2.06 4.88 19.45
N THR A 111 3.05 3.99 19.38
CA THR A 111 4.02 3.96 18.28
C THR A 111 3.38 3.54 16.97
N LYS A 112 2.42 2.62 16.94
CA LYS A 112 1.65 2.31 15.72
C LYS A 112 0.93 3.53 15.16
N ASP A 113 0.35 4.37 16.03
CA ASP A 113 -0.28 5.62 15.59
C ASP A 113 0.74 6.70 15.18
N MET A 114 1.92 6.76 15.82
CA MET A 114 3.01 7.63 15.40
C MET A 114 3.64 7.19 14.06
N VAL A 115 3.64 5.88 13.78
CA VAL A 115 4.16 5.24 12.56
C VAL A 115 3.05 5.04 11.50
N LYS A 116 1.83 5.54 11.73
CA LYS A 116 0.83 5.72 10.66
C LYS A 116 1.37 6.77 9.70
N ASN A 117 2.24 6.31 8.80
CA ASN A 117 2.84 7.11 7.76
C ASN A 117 1.70 7.70 6.96
N LYS A 118 1.49 9.01 7.10
CA LYS A 118 0.68 9.78 6.17
C LYS A 118 1.39 9.72 4.84
N ARG A 119 0.95 8.80 3.97
CA ARG A 119 1.53 8.58 2.65
C ARG A 119 0.93 9.60 1.71
N GLY A 120 1.75 10.55 1.29
CA GLY A 120 1.37 11.55 0.30
C GLY A 120 1.31 10.95 -1.08
N THR A 121 0.17 11.05 -1.74
CA THR A 121 0.00 10.59 -3.12
C THR A 121 -1.20 11.24 -3.75
N THR A 122 -1.09 11.59 -5.02
CA THR A 122 -2.24 11.94 -5.84
C THR A 122 -2.20 11.11 -7.12
N THR A 123 -3.22 10.30 -7.30
CA THR A 123 -3.47 9.58 -8.54
C THR A 123 -4.84 9.96 -9.06
N LEU A 124 -4.99 10.03 -10.37
CA LEU A 124 -6.27 10.23 -11.02
C LEU A 124 -6.38 9.34 -12.25
N ALA A 125 -7.61 8.97 -12.57
CA ALA A 125 -7.92 8.29 -13.82
C ALA A 125 -9.33 8.66 -14.28
N PHE A 126 -9.51 8.81 -15.58
CA PHE A 126 -10.83 9.04 -16.16
C PHE A 126 -10.98 8.47 -17.56
N ILE A 127 -12.23 8.11 -17.89
CA ILE A 127 -12.66 7.59 -19.17
C ILE A 127 -13.12 8.76 -20.06
N PHE A 128 -12.70 8.74 -21.32
CA PHE A 128 -13.14 9.64 -22.38
C PHE A 128 -13.34 8.84 -23.68
N ASP A 129 -13.79 9.50 -24.76
CA ASP A 129 -14.11 8.87 -26.04
C ASP A 129 -13.01 7.97 -26.63
N LYS A 130 -11.74 8.39 -26.52
CA LYS A 130 -10.56 7.66 -27.05
C LYS A 130 -9.85 6.79 -26.01
N GLY A 131 -10.45 6.57 -24.83
CA GLY A 131 -9.97 5.59 -23.86
C GLY A 131 -9.91 6.07 -22.43
N VAL A 132 -8.81 5.75 -21.74
CA VAL A 132 -8.62 6.11 -20.33
C VAL A 132 -7.31 6.87 -20.18
N ILE A 133 -7.35 8.02 -19.50
CA ILE A 133 -6.13 8.69 -19.04
C ILE A 133 -5.89 8.30 -17.58
N VAL A 134 -4.64 8.00 -17.26
CA VAL A 134 -4.17 7.75 -15.90
C VAL A 134 -3.01 8.69 -15.63
N ALA A 135 -3.08 9.46 -14.54
CA ALA A 135 -2.00 10.35 -14.13
C ALA A 135 -1.68 10.20 -12.65
N ALA A 136 -0.41 10.40 -12.31
CA ALA A 136 0.06 10.31 -10.94
C ALA A 136 1.28 11.21 -10.70
N ASP A 137 1.42 11.64 -9.45
CA ASP A 137 2.66 12.24 -8.96
C ASP A 137 3.71 11.15 -8.63
N SER A 138 4.95 11.55 -8.31
CA SER A 138 6.06 10.62 -8.06
C SER A 138 6.72 10.77 -6.69
N ARG A 139 6.21 11.64 -5.82
CA ARG A 139 6.74 11.82 -4.46
C ARG A 139 6.32 10.70 -3.51
N ALA A 140 7.24 10.17 -2.74
CA ALA A 140 6.96 9.28 -1.62
C ALA A 140 7.45 9.91 -0.32
N SER A 141 6.53 10.08 0.64
CA SER A 141 6.80 10.64 1.96
C SER A 141 6.78 9.57 3.06
N MET A 142 7.58 9.82 4.09
CA MET A 142 7.59 9.12 5.36
C MET A 142 7.29 10.16 6.46
N GLY A 143 6.00 10.39 6.70
CA GLY A 143 5.57 11.48 7.58
C GLY A 143 5.94 12.84 6.97
N GLY A 144 6.68 13.67 7.72
CA GLY A 144 7.17 14.96 7.22
C GLY A 144 8.41 14.89 6.32
N TYR A 145 9.06 13.73 6.23
CA TYR A 145 10.27 13.54 5.43
C TYR A 145 9.94 13.05 4.02
N ILE A 146 10.56 13.64 2.99
CA ILE A 146 10.43 13.18 1.61
C ILE A 146 11.50 12.11 1.37
N SER A 147 11.06 10.86 1.21
CA SER A 147 11.97 9.73 0.97
C SER A 147 12.46 9.68 -0.48
N SER A 148 11.57 9.94 -1.45
CA SER A 148 11.94 9.96 -2.86
C SER A 148 11.00 10.86 -3.65
N GLN A 149 11.49 11.43 -4.76
CA GLN A 149 10.70 12.24 -5.69
C GLN A 149 10.46 11.54 -7.04
N THR A 150 10.95 10.31 -7.23
CA THR A 150 10.97 9.63 -8.55
C THR A 150 10.23 8.28 -8.54
N VAL A 151 9.34 8.07 -7.58
CA VAL A 151 8.59 6.81 -7.45
C VAL A 151 7.57 6.67 -8.58
N ARG A 152 7.58 5.52 -9.26
CA ARG A 152 6.59 5.21 -10.29
C ARG A 152 5.31 4.69 -9.64
N LYS A 153 4.30 5.56 -9.54
CA LYS A 153 2.99 5.20 -8.94
C LYS A 153 1.99 4.59 -9.91
N ILE A 154 2.31 4.59 -11.20
CA ILE A 154 1.54 3.86 -12.21
C ILE A 154 2.29 2.56 -12.46
N ILE A 155 1.64 1.45 -12.13
CA ILE A 155 2.19 0.09 -12.21
C ILE A 155 1.65 -0.56 -13.47
N GLU A 156 2.58 -0.99 -14.31
CA GLU A 156 2.28 -1.73 -15.53
C GLU A 156 1.94 -3.18 -15.14
N ILE A 157 0.64 -3.53 -15.15
CA ILE A 157 0.21 -4.90 -14.81
C ILE A 157 0.49 -5.82 -15.99
N ASN A 158 0.03 -5.40 -17.17
CA ASN A 158 0.17 -6.07 -18.47
C ASN A 158 0.29 -4.99 -19.57
N PRO A 159 0.66 -5.32 -20.82
CA PRO A 159 0.73 -4.35 -21.92
C PRO A 159 -0.58 -3.61 -22.25
N TYR A 160 -1.71 -4.07 -21.70
CA TYR A 160 -3.06 -3.54 -21.93
C TYR A 160 -3.79 -3.09 -20.66
N MET A 161 -3.17 -3.21 -19.48
CA MET A 161 -3.76 -2.80 -18.20
C MET A 161 -2.75 -2.07 -17.33
N LEU A 162 -3.21 -0.96 -16.74
CA LEU A 162 -2.47 -0.18 -15.76
C LEU A 162 -3.17 -0.26 -14.40
N GLY A 163 -2.36 -0.26 -13.35
CA GLY A 163 -2.80 -0.09 -11.98
C GLY A 163 -2.19 1.17 -11.36
N THR A 164 -2.88 1.77 -10.40
CA THR A 164 -2.32 2.89 -9.64
C THR A 164 -1.91 2.46 -8.23
N MET A 165 -0.92 3.15 -7.68
CA MET A 165 -0.41 2.94 -6.34
C MET A 165 -0.83 4.10 -5.45
N ALA A 166 -1.80 3.87 -4.57
CA ALA A 166 -2.09 4.76 -3.44
C ALA A 166 -2.32 3.93 -2.17
N GLY A 167 -1.83 4.44 -1.03
CA GLY A 167 -1.70 3.67 0.19
C GLY A 167 -0.30 3.07 0.32
N GLY A 168 -0.20 1.83 0.77
CA GLY A 168 1.06 1.11 0.97
C GLY A 168 1.76 0.83 -0.35
N ALA A 169 2.95 1.41 -0.52
CA ALA A 169 3.74 1.22 -1.72
C ALA A 169 4.08 -0.28 -1.94
N ALA A 170 4.53 -0.96 -0.88
CA ALA A 170 4.83 -2.39 -0.92
C ALA A 170 3.58 -3.23 -1.20
N ASP A 171 2.47 -2.94 -0.52
CA ASP A 171 1.21 -3.66 -0.68
C ASP A 171 0.71 -3.56 -2.13
N CYS A 172 0.62 -2.34 -2.66
CA CYS A 172 0.20 -2.10 -4.02
C CYS A 172 1.11 -2.83 -5.00
N GLN A 173 2.43 -2.65 -4.89
CA GLN A 173 3.38 -3.25 -5.83
C GLN A 173 3.33 -4.78 -5.82
N PHE A 174 3.22 -5.39 -4.64
CA PHE A 174 3.14 -6.84 -4.50
C PHE A 174 1.85 -7.39 -5.11
N TRP A 175 0.69 -6.82 -4.76
CA TRP A 175 -0.59 -7.33 -5.22
C TRP A 175 -0.84 -7.06 -6.71
N HIS A 176 -0.31 -5.98 -7.26
CA HIS A 176 -0.35 -5.74 -8.72
C HIS A 176 0.50 -6.75 -9.49
N ARG A 177 1.71 -7.07 -8.99
CA ARG A 177 2.55 -8.11 -9.58
C ARG A 177 1.86 -9.48 -9.51
N ASN A 178 1.23 -9.80 -8.39
CA ASN A 178 0.45 -11.03 -8.23
C ASN A 178 -0.74 -11.08 -9.22
N LEU A 179 -1.43 -9.95 -9.39
CA LEU A 179 -2.52 -9.81 -10.35
C LEU A 179 -2.03 -10.03 -11.79
N GLY A 180 -0.88 -9.44 -12.18
CA GLY A 180 -0.27 -9.67 -13.49
C GLY A 180 -0.04 -11.16 -13.78
N THR A 181 0.52 -11.89 -12.82
CA THR A 181 0.70 -13.35 -12.93
C THR A 181 -0.64 -14.09 -13.10
N LYS A 182 -1.66 -13.74 -12.31
CA LYS A 182 -2.99 -14.37 -12.42
C LYS A 182 -3.67 -14.07 -13.75
N CYS A 183 -3.56 -12.83 -14.23
CA CYS A 183 -4.05 -12.41 -15.54
C CYS A 183 -3.36 -13.20 -16.66
N ARG A 184 -2.04 -13.42 -16.55
CA ARG A 184 -1.28 -14.21 -17.53
C ARG A 184 -1.68 -15.69 -17.51
N LEU A 185 -1.88 -16.28 -16.34
CA LEU A 185 -2.36 -17.67 -16.21
C LEU A 185 -3.75 -17.85 -16.83
N HIS A 186 -4.66 -16.90 -16.60
CA HIS A 186 -5.97 -16.90 -17.24
C HIS A 186 -5.86 -16.84 -18.77
N GLU A 187 -4.98 -15.98 -19.29
CA GLU A 187 -4.75 -15.85 -20.73
C GLU A 187 -4.24 -17.16 -21.36
N LEU A 188 -3.32 -17.87 -20.69
CA LEU A 188 -2.79 -19.15 -21.16
C LEU A 188 -3.84 -20.27 -21.11
N ALA A 189 -4.64 -20.34 -20.04
CA ALA A 189 -5.65 -21.37 -19.86
C ALA A 189 -6.81 -21.23 -20.86
N ASN A 190 -7.28 -19.99 -21.07
CA ASN A 190 -8.46 -19.72 -21.87
C ASN A 190 -8.15 -19.28 -23.31
N LYS A 191 -6.85 -19.13 -23.65
CA LYS A 191 -6.37 -18.55 -24.92
C LYS A 191 -6.99 -17.19 -25.26
N ARG A 192 -7.43 -16.46 -24.23
CA ARG A 192 -8.14 -15.19 -24.35
C ARG A 192 -7.73 -14.24 -23.24
N ARG A 193 -7.54 -12.96 -23.59
CA ARG A 193 -7.21 -11.91 -22.62
C ARG A 193 -8.31 -11.82 -21.55
N ILE A 194 -7.87 -11.52 -20.32
CA ILE A 194 -8.79 -11.27 -19.22
C ILE A 194 -9.47 -9.91 -19.41
N SER A 195 -10.75 -9.81 -19.06
CA SER A 195 -11.45 -8.53 -19.02
C SER A 195 -10.96 -7.68 -17.85
N VAL A 196 -10.99 -6.36 -17.99
CA VAL A 196 -10.70 -5.41 -16.89
C VAL A 196 -11.68 -5.65 -15.71
N THR A 197 -12.92 -6.02 -16.06
CA THR A 197 -13.95 -6.42 -15.10
C THR A 197 -13.53 -7.67 -14.30
N GLY A 198 -12.98 -8.69 -14.97
CA GLY A 198 -12.49 -9.91 -14.34
C GLY A 198 -11.24 -9.65 -13.48
N ALA A 199 -10.26 -8.91 -14.01
CA ALA A 199 -9.04 -8.57 -13.29
C ALA A 199 -9.32 -7.79 -11.99
N SER A 200 -10.17 -6.76 -12.05
CA SER A 200 -10.57 -6.00 -10.86
C SER A 200 -11.34 -6.85 -9.83
N LYS A 201 -12.16 -7.80 -10.28
CA LYS A 201 -12.89 -8.71 -9.37
C LYS A 201 -11.96 -9.72 -8.71
N LEU A 202 -10.98 -10.25 -9.43
CA LEU A 202 -9.94 -11.12 -8.86
C LEU A 202 -9.16 -10.38 -7.77
N LEU A 203 -8.73 -9.15 -8.04
CA LEU A 203 -8.02 -8.35 -7.05
C LEU A 203 -8.88 -8.07 -5.81
N ALA A 204 -10.12 -7.62 -5.98
CA ALA A 204 -11.03 -7.34 -4.88
C ALA A 204 -11.27 -8.57 -3.99
N ASN A 205 -11.47 -9.76 -4.60
CA ASN A 205 -11.66 -11.00 -3.84
C ASN A 205 -10.41 -11.40 -3.04
N ILE A 206 -9.21 -11.17 -3.60
CA ILE A 206 -7.95 -11.41 -2.89
C ILE A 206 -7.84 -10.44 -1.71
N LEU A 207 -8.02 -9.14 -1.93
CA LEU A 207 -7.89 -8.14 -0.87
C LEU A 207 -8.91 -8.35 0.24
N TYR A 208 -10.15 -8.74 -0.10
CA TYR A 208 -11.18 -9.08 0.87
C TYR A 208 -10.78 -10.22 1.81
N SER A 209 -10.00 -11.20 1.33
CA SER A 209 -9.51 -12.30 2.19
C SER A 209 -8.49 -11.86 3.25
N TYR A 210 -7.86 -10.70 3.07
CA TYR A 210 -6.90 -10.09 4.00
C TYR A 210 -7.50 -8.88 4.76
N ARG A 211 -8.82 -8.72 4.72
CA ARG A 211 -9.53 -7.65 5.40
C ARG A 211 -9.24 -7.68 6.90
N GLY A 212 -8.93 -6.53 7.48
CA GLY A 212 -8.59 -6.40 8.91
C GLY A 212 -7.15 -6.80 9.28
N MET A 213 -6.33 -7.26 8.33
CA MET A 213 -4.91 -7.61 8.59
C MET A 213 -3.95 -6.43 8.39
N GLY A 214 -4.46 -5.20 8.23
CA GLY A 214 -3.65 -3.99 8.12
C GLY A 214 -3.12 -3.65 6.72
N LEU A 215 -3.67 -4.26 5.67
CA LEU A 215 -3.38 -3.83 4.29
C LEU A 215 -3.88 -2.41 4.04
N SER A 216 -3.11 -1.61 3.30
CA SER A 216 -3.50 -0.26 2.89
C SER A 216 -3.36 -0.15 1.38
N ILE A 217 -4.48 -0.25 0.66
CA ILE A 217 -4.49 -0.19 -0.80
C ILE A 217 -5.71 0.60 -1.22
N GLY A 218 -5.49 1.62 -2.05
CA GLY A 218 -6.53 2.26 -2.84
C GLY A 218 -6.01 2.34 -4.26
N THR A 219 -6.46 1.43 -5.12
CA THR A 219 -5.93 1.34 -6.49
C THR A 219 -7.03 1.49 -7.52
N MET A 220 -6.66 2.05 -8.66
CA MET A 220 -7.48 2.09 -9.85
C MET A 220 -6.90 1.13 -10.88
N ILE A 221 -7.75 0.26 -11.42
CA ILE A 221 -7.44 -0.63 -12.53
C ILE A 221 -8.04 -0.02 -13.79
N ALA A 222 -7.17 0.43 -14.70
CA ALA A 222 -7.52 0.99 -15.98
C ALA A 222 -7.11 0.02 -17.10
N GLY A 223 -7.98 -0.16 -18.08
CA GLY A 223 -7.72 -1.03 -19.22
C GLY A 223 -8.72 -0.82 -20.34
N TRP A 224 -8.43 -1.41 -21.50
CA TRP A 224 -9.38 -1.49 -22.59
C TRP A 224 -9.84 -2.94 -22.76
N ASP A 225 -11.15 -3.16 -22.71
CA ASP A 225 -11.79 -4.47 -22.86
C ASP A 225 -12.54 -4.56 -24.20
N GLU A 226 -13.08 -5.73 -24.54
CA GLU A 226 -13.94 -5.89 -25.72
C GLU A 226 -15.19 -4.99 -25.68
N LYS A 227 -15.65 -4.65 -24.48
CA LYS A 227 -16.77 -3.73 -24.24
C LYS A 227 -16.37 -2.24 -24.27
N GLY A 228 -15.11 -1.94 -24.55
CA GLY A 228 -14.55 -0.58 -24.53
C GLY A 228 -13.73 -0.28 -23.26
N PRO A 229 -13.49 1.02 -22.96
CA PRO A 229 -12.66 1.42 -21.82
C PRO A 229 -13.30 1.03 -20.49
N GLY A 230 -12.47 0.47 -19.60
CA GLY A 230 -12.86 0.05 -18.27
C GLY A 230 -12.01 0.74 -17.20
N LEU A 231 -12.68 1.32 -16.21
CA LEU A 231 -12.04 1.90 -15.03
C LEU A 231 -12.74 1.41 -13.77
N TYR A 232 -11.96 0.84 -12.86
CA TYR A 232 -12.44 0.30 -11.60
C TYR A 232 -11.58 0.78 -10.45
N TYR A 233 -12.22 1.22 -9.37
CA TYR A 233 -11.58 1.45 -8.09
C TYR A 233 -11.69 0.19 -7.23
N VAL A 234 -10.59 -0.19 -6.57
CA VAL A 234 -10.52 -1.31 -5.61
C VAL A 234 -9.78 -0.85 -4.36
N ASP A 235 -10.36 -1.12 -3.19
CA ASP A 235 -9.73 -0.81 -1.90
C ASP A 235 -9.32 -2.05 -1.10
N SER A 236 -8.61 -1.82 0.01
CA SER A 236 -8.18 -2.85 0.97
C SER A 236 -9.33 -3.51 1.73
N GLU A 237 -10.51 -2.89 1.76
CA GLU A 237 -11.71 -3.47 2.39
C GLU A 237 -12.42 -4.46 1.44
N GLY A 238 -11.97 -4.56 0.19
CA GLY A 238 -12.56 -5.38 -0.86
C GLY A 238 -13.72 -4.70 -1.59
N ALA A 239 -13.94 -3.41 -1.37
CA ALA A 239 -14.87 -2.63 -2.16
C ALA A 239 -14.36 -2.54 -3.59
N ARG A 240 -15.30 -2.62 -4.54
CA ARG A 240 -15.02 -2.54 -5.96
C ARG A 240 -16.07 -1.70 -6.65
N LEU A 241 -15.67 -0.57 -7.20
CA LEU A 241 -16.56 0.39 -7.83
C LEU A 241 -16.18 0.56 -9.30
N LYS A 242 -17.18 0.51 -10.18
CA LYS A 242 -17.04 0.93 -11.57
C LYS A 242 -17.38 2.42 -11.64
N GLY A 243 -16.56 3.20 -12.34
CA GLY A 243 -16.83 4.62 -12.50
C GLY A 243 -16.09 5.19 -13.69
N ASN A 244 -16.48 6.40 -14.08
CA ASN A 244 -15.90 7.09 -15.22
C ASN A 244 -14.71 7.97 -14.83
N ARG A 245 -14.62 8.36 -13.57
CA ARG A 245 -13.62 9.30 -13.04
C ARG A 245 -13.34 8.91 -11.60
N PHE A 246 -12.08 8.83 -11.25
CA PHE A 246 -11.63 8.62 -9.89
C PHE A 246 -10.36 9.42 -9.64
N SER A 247 -10.23 9.94 -8.43
CA SER A 247 -8.97 10.38 -7.86
C SER A 247 -8.79 9.77 -6.48
N VAL A 248 -7.58 9.29 -6.20
CA VAL A 248 -7.25 8.55 -4.99
C VAL A 248 -5.94 9.07 -4.43
N GLY A 249 -5.92 9.25 -3.11
CA GLY A 249 -4.76 9.70 -2.32
C GLY A 249 -5.01 10.99 -1.55
N SER A 250 -3.97 11.52 -0.90
CA SER A 250 -4.04 12.72 -0.05
C SER A 250 -4.47 13.97 -0.81
N GLY A 251 -3.96 14.17 -2.03
CA GLY A 251 -4.33 15.32 -2.87
C GLY A 251 -5.51 15.09 -3.79
N SER A 252 -6.27 13.99 -3.60
CA SER A 252 -7.37 13.62 -4.48
C SER A 252 -8.48 14.67 -4.58
N LEU A 253 -8.81 15.33 -3.46
CA LEU A 253 -9.82 16.38 -3.43
C LEU A 253 -9.43 17.59 -4.30
N TYR A 254 -8.15 17.96 -4.33
CA TYR A 254 -7.64 19.03 -5.18
C TYR A 254 -7.62 18.64 -6.66
N ALA A 255 -7.37 17.37 -6.96
CA ALA A 255 -7.43 16.87 -8.33
C ALA A 255 -8.86 16.86 -8.86
N TYR A 256 -9.85 16.49 -8.03
CA TYR A 256 -11.26 16.50 -8.43
C TYR A 256 -11.75 17.87 -8.87
N SER A 257 -11.36 18.96 -8.18
CA SER A 257 -11.85 20.31 -8.53
C SER A 257 -11.49 20.70 -9.96
N VAL A 258 -10.25 20.43 -10.38
CA VAL A 258 -9.77 20.75 -11.74
C VAL A 258 -10.33 19.76 -12.75
N LEU A 259 -10.39 18.48 -12.38
CA LEU A 259 -10.91 17.43 -13.25
C LEU A 259 -12.39 17.68 -13.58
N ASP A 260 -13.22 18.00 -12.59
CA ASP A 260 -14.65 18.19 -12.79
C ASP A 260 -14.98 19.47 -13.57
N GLU A 261 -14.17 20.52 -13.43
CA GLU A 261 -14.32 21.75 -14.22
C GLU A 261 -13.96 21.53 -15.71
N GLY A 262 -12.84 20.85 -15.99
CA GLY A 262 -12.33 20.71 -17.35
C GLY A 262 -12.83 19.48 -18.12
N TYR A 263 -13.47 18.51 -17.45
CA TYR A 263 -13.82 17.23 -18.06
C TYR A 263 -14.93 17.35 -19.11
N ARG A 264 -14.64 16.84 -20.31
CA ARG A 264 -15.62 16.58 -21.38
C ARG A 264 -15.46 15.16 -21.88
N PHE A 265 -16.56 14.50 -22.26
CA PHE A 265 -16.45 13.12 -22.77
C PHE A 265 -15.75 13.05 -24.14
N LYS A 266 -15.98 14.05 -25.00
CA LYS A 266 -15.35 14.18 -26.32
C LYS A 266 -14.15 15.13 -26.23
N MET A 267 -12.95 14.59 -26.14
CA MET A 267 -11.69 15.36 -26.04
C MET A 267 -10.63 14.74 -26.94
N SER A 268 -9.66 15.53 -27.40
CA SER A 268 -8.46 14.94 -27.99
C SER A 268 -7.62 14.23 -26.92
N VAL A 269 -6.69 13.36 -27.34
CA VAL A 269 -5.80 12.66 -26.39
C VAL A 269 -4.88 13.66 -25.71
N GLU A 270 -4.47 14.69 -26.45
CA GLU A 270 -3.61 15.78 -26.02
C GLU A 270 -4.33 16.68 -25.01
N GLU A 271 -5.58 17.06 -25.29
CA GLU A 271 -6.43 17.83 -24.36
C GLU A 271 -6.69 17.06 -23.06
N ALA A 272 -7.02 15.77 -23.17
CA ALA A 272 -7.25 14.92 -22.01
C ALA A 272 -5.96 14.74 -21.18
N GLY A 273 -4.81 14.56 -21.84
CA GLY A 273 -3.51 14.50 -21.19
C GLY A 273 -3.14 15.80 -20.47
N GLU A 274 -3.41 16.95 -21.08
CA GLU A 274 -3.18 18.27 -20.49
C GLU A 274 -4.10 18.54 -19.30
N LEU A 275 -5.38 18.14 -19.36
CA LEU A 275 -6.30 18.22 -18.23
C LEU A 275 -5.79 17.39 -17.04
N ALA A 276 -5.36 16.16 -17.31
CA ALA A 276 -4.81 15.27 -16.29
C ALA A 276 -3.52 15.84 -15.66
N ARG A 277 -2.63 16.37 -16.49
CA ARG A 277 -1.38 17.02 -16.07
C ARG A 277 -1.68 18.22 -15.16
N ARG A 278 -2.57 19.12 -15.59
CA ARG A 278 -2.97 20.30 -14.82
C ARG A 278 -3.65 19.93 -13.51
N ALA A 279 -4.49 18.90 -13.49
CA ALA A 279 -5.15 18.42 -12.27
C ALA A 279 -4.15 17.88 -11.24
N ILE A 280 -3.17 17.07 -11.66
CA ILE A 280 -2.10 16.62 -10.74
C ILE A 280 -1.25 17.81 -10.29
N TYR A 281 -0.89 18.72 -11.20
CA TYR A 281 -0.11 19.91 -10.85
C TYR A 281 -0.77 20.73 -9.73
N HIS A 282 -2.05 21.08 -9.85
CA HIS A 282 -2.76 21.83 -8.80
C HIS A 282 -2.85 21.05 -7.49
N ALA A 283 -3.01 19.73 -7.56
CA ALA A 283 -2.95 18.89 -6.36
C ALA A 283 -1.57 18.93 -5.70
N THR A 284 -0.48 18.84 -6.47
CA THR A 284 0.90 18.94 -5.94
C THR A 284 1.23 20.33 -5.39
N PHE A 285 0.58 21.38 -5.89
CA PHE A 285 0.77 22.74 -5.38
C PHE A 285 0.11 22.95 -4.00
N ARG A 286 -1.00 22.24 -3.73
CA ARG A 286 -1.77 22.39 -2.48
C ARG A 286 -1.46 21.31 -1.44
N ASP A 287 -1.24 20.07 -1.88
CA ASP A 287 -0.92 18.94 -1.00
C ASP A 287 0.59 18.82 -0.80
N GLY A 288 1.08 19.17 0.40
CA GLY A 288 2.52 19.10 0.73
C GLY A 288 3.11 17.68 0.65
N ALA A 289 2.26 16.64 0.69
CA ALA A 289 2.70 15.26 0.62
C ALA A 289 2.81 14.74 -0.84
N SER A 290 2.24 15.46 -1.82
CA SER A 290 2.33 15.15 -3.25
C SER A 290 3.40 16.00 -3.94
N GLY A 291 3.99 15.53 -5.04
CA GLY A 291 4.98 16.29 -5.81
C GLY A 291 5.91 15.46 -6.68
N GLY A 292 7.06 16.04 -7.04
CA GLY A 292 8.05 15.43 -7.93
C GLY A 292 7.70 15.68 -9.39
N CYS A 293 7.52 14.61 -10.15
CA CYS A 293 7.16 14.65 -11.56
C CYS A 293 5.73 14.12 -11.78
N VAL A 294 5.06 14.65 -12.80
CA VAL A 294 3.73 14.23 -13.23
C VAL A 294 3.88 13.26 -14.40
N SER A 295 3.49 12.01 -14.17
CA SER A 295 3.45 11.01 -15.24
C SER A 295 2.03 10.82 -15.76
N VAL A 296 1.85 10.93 -17.08
CA VAL A 296 0.56 10.76 -17.74
C VAL A 296 0.63 9.59 -18.71
N TYR A 297 -0.35 8.70 -18.63
CA TYR A 297 -0.50 7.52 -19.49
C TYR A 297 -1.86 7.54 -20.17
N HIS A 298 -1.87 7.12 -21.43
CA HIS A 298 -3.08 6.87 -22.21
C HIS A 298 -3.26 5.37 -22.40
N VAL A 299 -4.47 4.88 -22.14
CA VAL A 299 -4.88 3.50 -22.38
C VAL A 299 -5.89 3.49 -23.51
N GLY A 300 -5.46 2.99 -24.67
CA GLY A 300 -6.26 2.82 -25.88
C GLY A 300 -6.56 1.36 -26.21
N PRO A 301 -7.19 1.10 -27.37
CA PRO A 301 -7.54 -0.26 -27.81
C PRO A 301 -6.32 -1.17 -28.04
N ASP A 302 -5.19 -0.60 -28.48
CA ASP A 302 -3.95 -1.35 -28.76
C ASP A 302 -3.10 -1.61 -27.50
N GLY A 303 -3.46 -0.99 -26.37
CA GLY A 303 -2.70 -1.03 -25.13
C GLY A 303 -2.45 0.35 -24.55
N TRP A 304 -1.54 0.44 -23.59
CA TRP A 304 -1.18 1.70 -22.95
C TRP A 304 0.09 2.32 -23.54
N LYS A 305 0.17 3.65 -23.51
CA LYS A 305 1.33 4.45 -23.90
C LYS A 305 1.57 5.54 -22.86
N LYS A 306 2.83 5.74 -22.49
CA LYS A 306 3.22 6.88 -21.66
C LYS A 306 3.24 8.12 -22.54
N LEU A 307 2.46 9.15 -22.17
CA LEU A 307 2.40 10.42 -22.90
C LEU A 307 3.48 11.39 -22.42
N SER A 308 3.58 11.59 -21.11
CA SER A 308 4.53 12.56 -20.54
C SER A 308 5.03 12.17 -19.15
N GLY A 309 6.06 12.90 -18.69
CA GLY A 309 6.77 12.67 -17.44
C GLY A 309 7.45 13.96 -17.01
N ASP A 310 6.65 14.98 -16.74
CA ASP A 310 7.08 16.38 -16.66
C ASP A 310 7.36 16.76 -15.20
N ASP A 311 8.41 17.52 -14.93
CA ASP A 311 8.71 17.97 -13.57
C ASP A 311 7.73 19.07 -13.12
N VAL A 312 7.21 18.97 -11.89
CA VAL A 312 6.23 19.94 -11.37
C VAL A 312 6.81 21.35 -11.30
N GLY A 313 8.11 21.49 -11.03
CA GLY A 313 8.79 22.79 -11.00
C GLY A 313 8.81 23.46 -12.36
N GLU A 314 9.13 22.72 -13.42
CA GLU A 314 9.08 23.22 -14.80
C GLU A 314 7.64 23.55 -15.22
N LEU A 315 6.68 22.69 -14.88
CA LEU A 315 5.26 22.94 -15.13
C LEU A 315 4.76 24.22 -14.45
N HIS A 316 5.27 24.55 -13.27
CA HIS A 316 4.89 25.78 -12.58
C HIS A 316 5.22 27.01 -13.41
N TYR A 317 6.44 27.09 -13.95
CA TYR A 317 6.85 28.23 -14.79
C TYR A 317 6.19 28.23 -16.17
N GLN A 318 5.77 27.08 -16.68
CA GLN A 318 4.98 26.99 -17.91
C GLN A 318 3.56 27.54 -17.73
N TYR A 319 2.91 27.24 -16.61
CA TYR A 319 1.54 27.72 -16.33
C TYR A 319 1.50 29.14 -15.77
N TYR A 320 2.52 29.54 -15.02
CA TYR A 320 2.64 30.87 -14.43
C TYR A 320 4.01 31.47 -14.78
N PRO A 321 4.17 32.01 -16.00
CA PRO A 321 5.42 32.64 -16.39
C PRO A 321 5.71 33.85 -15.50
N VAL A 322 6.91 33.87 -14.91
CA VAL A 322 7.35 34.98 -14.05
C VAL A 322 7.52 36.22 -14.93
N GLN A 323 6.66 37.22 -14.73
CA GLN A 323 6.91 38.54 -15.30
C GLN A 323 8.13 39.12 -14.58
N LYS A 324 9.16 39.51 -15.33
CA LYS A 324 10.32 40.20 -14.75
C LYS A 324 9.83 41.53 -14.16
N THR A 325 9.80 41.61 -12.84
CA THR A 325 9.64 42.90 -12.16
C THR A 325 10.86 43.76 -12.52
N PRO A 326 10.69 45.01 -13.00
CA PRO A 326 11.80 45.93 -13.12
C PRO A 326 12.44 46.07 -11.73
N VAL A 327 13.76 45.88 -11.64
CA VAL A 327 14.50 46.14 -10.40
C VAL A 327 14.48 47.65 -10.20
N GLU A 328 13.62 48.16 -9.32
CA GLU A 328 13.45 49.61 -9.10
C GLU A 328 14.61 50.25 -8.30
N GLN A 329 15.59 49.46 -7.84
CA GLN A 329 16.77 49.98 -7.14
C GLN A 329 18.04 49.23 -7.56
N GLU A 330 18.75 49.75 -8.56
CA GLU A 330 20.20 49.60 -8.58
C GLU A 330 20.75 50.34 -7.36
N MET A 331 21.29 49.62 -6.38
CA MET A 331 22.15 50.24 -5.38
C MET A 331 23.37 50.80 -6.10
N THR A 332 23.36 52.08 -6.40
CA THR A 332 24.57 52.78 -6.82
C THR A 332 25.53 52.75 -5.62
N ASP A 333 26.65 52.02 -5.77
CA ASP A 333 27.75 52.09 -4.82
C ASP A 333 28.08 53.56 -4.56
N ALA A 334 27.97 53.97 -3.30
CA ALA A 334 28.35 55.30 -2.88
C ALA A 334 29.83 55.49 -3.24
N SER A 335 30.11 56.39 -4.18
CA SER A 335 31.48 56.78 -4.53
C SER A 335 32.21 57.19 -3.26
N THR A 336 33.23 56.43 -2.89
CA THR A 336 34.14 56.73 -1.79
C THR A 336 34.83 58.06 -2.09
N SER A 337 34.41 59.12 -1.40
CA SER A 337 35.10 60.42 -1.37
C SER A 337 36.16 60.44 -0.27
#